data_AF-A0A258C0V7-F1
#
_entry.id   AF-A0A258C0V7-F1
#
_cell.length_a   1.000
_cell.length_b   1.000
_cell.length_c   1.000
_cell.angle_alpha   90.00
_cell.angle_beta   90.00
_cell.angle_gamma   90.00
#
_symmetry.space_group_name_H-M   'P 1'
#
loop_
_entity.id
_entity.type
_entity.pdbx_description
1 polymer ?
#
loop_
_entity_poly.entity_id
_entity_poly.type
_entity_poly.pdbx_seq_one_letter_code
_entity_poly.pdbx_strand_id
1 'polypeptide(L)'
;MADGQEAETRAKFREMLEGSKDDWDIIAEHSRHFNKGLAKRVIDHLKLLDGDFGGFPVDRLTHSLQTATRAHRDGRDEEYVVCALLHDIGDTLGSFNHPDVAAAILKPFVSEQNHWMVANHGMFQGYYFFHHLGLDRNMRDQFRDHPYFEYTAQFCHLYDQSAFDPEYQ
;
A
#
# COMPACT_ATOMS: atom_id res chain seq x y z
N MET A 1 12.75 25.62 18.02
CA MET A 1 13.88 26.35 17.43
C MET A 1 13.52 26.60 15.98
N ALA A 2 13.44 27.87 15.59
CA ALA A 2 13.01 28.30 14.28
C ALA A 2 14.17 28.15 13.29
N ASP A 3 14.07 27.19 12.38
CA ASP A 3 14.90 27.17 11.17
C ASP A 3 14.19 28.01 10.12
N GLY A 4 14.90 29.03 9.64
CA GLY A 4 14.39 30.01 8.69
C GLY A 4 13.98 29.36 7.37
N GLN A 5 12.68 29.34 7.11
CA GLN A 5 12.19 29.30 5.75
C GLN A 5 12.40 30.68 5.14
N GLU A 6 13.39 30.81 4.25
CA GLU A 6 13.32 31.82 3.20
C GLU A 6 11.93 31.74 2.57
N ALA A 7 11.30 32.89 2.28
CA ALA A 7 9.98 32.90 1.67
C ALA A 7 10.04 32.12 0.34
N GLU A 8 9.58 30.88 0.36
CA GLU A 8 9.63 29.99 -0.80
C GLU A 8 8.96 30.68 -1.98
N THR A 9 9.69 30.76 -3.10
CA THR A 9 9.17 31.35 -4.34
C THR A 9 7.94 30.55 -4.78
N ARG A 10 6.84 31.23 -5.10
CA ARG A 10 5.56 30.61 -5.51
C ARG A 10 5.15 31.11 -6.88
N ALA A 11 4.44 30.24 -7.62
CA ALA A 11 3.69 30.65 -8.79
C ALA A 11 2.66 31.75 -8.44
N LYS A 12 2.41 32.67 -9.37
CA LYS A 12 1.60 33.88 -9.14
C LYS A 12 0.24 33.87 -9.85
N PHE A 13 -0.03 32.88 -10.68
CA PHE A 13 -1.32 32.74 -11.37
C PHE A 13 -2.48 32.51 -10.40
N ARG A 14 -3.69 32.94 -10.77
CA ARG A 14 -4.92 32.66 -9.98
C ARG A 14 -5.63 31.41 -10.47
N GLU A 15 -5.51 31.13 -11.77
CA GLU A 15 -6.00 29.93 -12.43
C GLU A 15 -4.93 29.39 -13.39
N MET A 16 -4.92 28.08 -13.67
CA MET A 16 -3.84 27.46 -14.43
C MET A 16 -3.67 28.04 -15.85
N LEU A 17 -4.72 28.62 -16.44
CA LEU A 17 -4.68 29.28 -17.76
C LEU A 17 -3.78 30.52 -17.79
N GLU A 18 -3.63 31.20 -16.66
CA GLU A 18 -2.77 32.38 -16.51
C GLU A 18 -1.29 32.02 -16.25
N GLY A 19 -0.99 30.73 -16.07
CA GLY A 19 0.34 30.26 -15.68
C GLY A 19 1.41 30.56 -16.73
N SER A 20 2.47 31.26 -16.33
CA SER A 20 3.64 31.50 -17.18
C SER A 20 4.65 30.34 -17.10
N LYS A 21 5.60 30.32 -18.03
CA LYS A 21 6.72 29.35 -17.99
C LYS A 21 7.50 29.44 -16.68
N ASP A 22 7.75 30.65 -16.18
CA ASP A 22 8.48 30.88 -14.93
C ASP A 22 7.71 30.33 -13.72
N ASP A 23 6.38 30.48 -13.69
CA ASP A 23 5.51 29.89 -12.65
C ASP A 23 5.63 28.36 -12.62
N TRP A 24 5.64 27.73 -13.78
CA TRP A 24 5.77 26.27 -13.90
C TRP A 24 7.18 25.78 -13.56
N ASP A 25 8.22 26.57 -13.83
CA ASP A 25 9.59 26.24 -13.42
C ASP A 25 9.73 26.25 -11.90
N ILE A 26 9.11 27.23 -11.22
CA ILE A 26 8.99 27.27 -9.76
C ILE A 26 8.28 26.01 -9.25
N ILE A 27 7.11 25.66 -9.81
CA ILE A 27 6.35 24.46 -9.40
C ILE A 27 7.15 23.18 -9.61
N ALA A 28 7.82 23.05 -10.77
CA ALA A 28 8.63 21.88 -11.08
C ALA A 28 9.81 21.73 -10.11
N GLU A 29 10.45 22.83 -9.73
CA GLU A 29 11.51 22.82 -8.72
C GLU A 29 10.99 22.35 -7.36
N HIS A 30 9.88 22.92 -6.88
CA HIS A 30 9.22 22.47 -5.65
C HIS A 30 8.81 21.01 -5.70
N SER A 31 8.24 20.56 -6.82
CA SER A 31 7.84 19.17 -7.01
C SER A 31 9.03 18.22 -6.93
N ARG A 32 10.18 18.56 -7.53
CA ARG A 32 11.41 17.75 -7.41
C ARG A 32 11.85 17.59 -5.96
N HIS A 33 11.83 18.67 -5.17
CA HIS A 33 12.21 18.62 -3.75
C HIS A 33 11.19 17.81 -2.94
N PHE A 34 9.90 18.05 -3.15
CA PHE A 34 8.83 17.32 -2.47
C PHE A 34 8.88 15.82 -2.76
N ASN A 35 9.09 15.42 -4.02
CA ASN A 35 9.12 14.02 -4.43
C ASN A 35 10.28 13.22 -3.83
N LYS A 36 11.43 13.85 -3.56
CA LYS A 36 12.55 13.19 -2.84
C LYS A 36 12.14 12.68 -1.45
N GLY A 37 11.15 13.31 -0.81
CA GLY A 37 10.64 12.91 0.50
C GLY A 37 9.55 11.84 0.48
N LEU A 38 9.19 11.29 -0.69
CA LEU A 38 8.04 10.38 -0.85
C LEU A 38 8.15 9.14 0.05
N ALA A 39 9.29 8.44 0.02
CA ALA A 39 9.48 7.21 0.79
C ALA A 39 9.22 7.43 2.29
N LYS A 40 9.73 8.53 2.86
CA LYS A 40 9.48 8.88 4.26
C LYS A 40 7.99 9.09 4.52
N ARG A 41 7.28 9.81 3.66
CA ARG A 41 5.84 10.02 3.81
C ARG A 41 5.05 8.71 3.74
N VAL A 42 5.40 7.82 2.82
CA VAL A 42 4.78 6.48 2.74
C VAL A 42 4.96 5.71 4.04
N ILE A 43 6.17 5.73 4.62
CA ILE A 43 6.43 5.08 5.92
C ILE A 43 5.68 5.78 7.07
N ASP A 44 5.62 7.11 7.08
CA ASP A 44 4.85 7.85 8.09
C ASP A 44 3.34 7.49 8.00
N HIS A 45 2.81 7.29 6.79
CA HIS A 45 1.43 6.82 6.58
C HIS A 45 1.24 5.36 6.98
N LEU A 46 2.18 4.46 6.67
CA LEU A 46 2.12 3.07 7.12
C LEU A 46 2.05 2.97 8.66
N LYS A 47 2.80 3.84 9.35
CA LYS A 47 2.79 3.91 10.82
C LYS A 47 1.46 4.38 11.41
N LEU A 48 0.55 4.93 10.63
CA LEU A 48 -0.81 5.22 11.11
C LEU A 48 -1.61 3.95 11.45
N LEU A 49 -1.15 2.79 10.97
CA LEU A 49 -1.72 1.48 11.32
C LEU A 49 -1.31 0.99 12.72
N ASP A 50 -0.34 1.67 13.36
CA ASP A 50 0.15 1.32 14.71
C ASP A 50 -0.96 1.47 15.75
N GLY A 51 -1.22 0.41 16.51
CA GLY A 51 -2.26 0.38 17.54
C GLY A 51 -3.71 0.31 17.02
N ASP A 52 -3.97 0.28 15.71
CA ASP A 52 -5.30 -0.05 15.17
C ASP A 52 -5.44 -1.57 15.02
N PHE A 53 -6.16 -2.18 15.97
CA PHE A 53 -6.40 -3.62 15.96
C PHE A 53 -7.56 -4.04 15.07
N GLY A 54 -8.56 -3.18 14.83
CA GLY A 54 -9.77 -3.60 14.10
C GLY A 54 -10.49 -4.87 14.64
N GLY A 55 -10.17 -5.31 15.87
CA GLY A 55 -10.64 -6.59 16.45
C GLY A 55 -9.73 -7.80 16.20
N PHE A 56 -8.62 -7.66 15.48
CA PHE A 56 -7.59 -8.68 15.30
C PHE A 56 -6.72 -8.87 16.56
N PRO A 57 -6.01 -10.00 16.69
CA PRO A 57 -5.08 -10.23 17.80
C PRO A 57 -3.81 -9.36 17.77
N VAL A 58 -3.50 -8.73 16.63
CA VAL A 58 -2.39 -7.79 16.44
C VAL A 58 -2.90 -6.55 15.72
N ASP A 59 -2.19 -5.42 15.85
CA ASP A 59 -2.53 -4.24 15.06
C ASP A 59 -2.16 -4.41 13.57
N ARG A 60 -2.77 -3.57 12.73
CA ARG A 60 -2.59 -3.61 11.27
C ARG A 60 -1.14 -3.33 10.85
N LEU A 61 -0.39 -2.54 11.62
CA LEU A 61 1.03 -2.33 11.36
C LEU A 61 1.83 -3.62 11.59
N THR A 62 1.57 -4.30 12.71
CA THR A 62 2.17 -5.58 13.07
C THR A 62 1.81 -6.63 12.02
N HIS A 63 0.56 -6.69 11.58
CA HIS A 63 0.15 -7.55 10.47
C HIS A 63 1.00 -7.28 9.21
N SER A 64 1.10 -6.02 8.78
CA SER A 64 1.91 -5.62 7.62
C SER A 64 3.38 -6.02 7.76
N LEU A 65 3.97 -5.81 8.94
CA LEU A 65 5.36 -6.19 9.24
C LEU A 65 5.55 -7.71 9.24
N GLN A 66 4.62 -8.47 9.80
CA GLN A 66 4.68 -9.93 9.80
C GLN A 66 4.57 -10.48 8.38
N THR A 67 3.63 -9.99 7.57
CA THR A 67 3.46 -10.38 6.17
C THR A 67 4.74 -10.15 5.37
N ALA A 68 5.33 -8.95 5.48
CA ALA A 68 6.60 -8.61 4.83
C ALA A 68 7.77 -9.46 5.35
N THR A 69 7.84 -9.70 6.67
CA THR A 69 8.91 -10.50 7.29
C THR A 69 8.86 -11.96 6.85
N ARG A 70 7.66 -12.54 6.74
CA ARG A 70 7.47 -13.90 6.22
C ARG A 70 7.94 -13.99 4.76
N ALA A 71 7.54 -13.05 3.91
CA ALA A 71 7.99 -13.00 2.51
C ALA A 71 9.51 -12.81 2.39
N HIS A 72 10.11 -11.94 3.21
CA HIS A 72 11.54 -11.72 3.23
C HIS A 72 12.32 -12.97 3.64
N ARG A 73 11.88 -13.67 4.69
CA ARG A 73 12.50 -14.93 5.15
C ARG A 73 12.35 -16.07 4.16
N ASP A 74 11.31 -16.05 3.34
CA ASP A 74 11.12 -16.98 2.23
C ASP A 74 11.98 -16.63 0.99
N GLY A 75 12.82 -15.59 1.07
CA GLY A 75 13.76 -15.23 0.01
C GLY A 75 13.11 -14.52 -1.18
N ARG A 76 11.94 -13.90 -0.99
CA ARG A 76 11.32 -13.05 -2.01
C ARG A 76 12.16 -11.80 -2.28
N ASP A 77 12.05 -11.26 -3.50
CA ASP A 77 12.77 -10.05 -3.88
C ASP A 77 12.24 -8.80 -3.15
N GLU A 78 13.00 -7.71 -3.27
CA GLU A 78 12.69 -6.44 -2.59
C GLU A 78 11.32 -5.88 -3.00
N GLU A 79 10.95 -5.95 -4.28
CA GLU A 79 9.67 -5.44 -4.77
C GLU A 79 8.50 -6.19 -4.12
N TYR A 80 8.59 -7.52 -4.06
CA TYR A 80 7.60 -8.37 -3.42
C TYR A 80 7.48 -8.06 -1.92
N VAL A 81 8.61 -7.95 -1.21
CA VAL A 81 8.62 -7.65 0.23
C VAL A 81 8.01 -6.28 0.51
N VAL A 82 8.28 -5.29 -0.34
CA VAL A 82 7.66 -3.96 -0.23
C VAL A 82 6.16 -4.01 -0.53
N CYS A 83 5.72 -4.78 -1.54
CA CYS A 83 4.30 -5.01 -1.78
C CYS A 83 3.62 -5.70 -0.59
N ALA A 84 4.25 -6.71 0.01
CA ALA A 84 3.77 -7.37 1.20
C ALA A 84 3.69 -6.42 2.41
N LEU A 85 4.65 -5.50 2.56
CA LEU A 85 4.63 -4.50 3.63
C LEU A 85 3.52 -3.46 3.45
N LEU A 86 3.19 -3.12 2.20
CA LEU A 86 2.29 -2.01 1.88
C LEU A 86 0.90 -2.45 1.41
N HIS A 87 0.60 -3.75 1.33
CA HIS A 87 -0.66 -4.25 0.78
C HIS A 87 -1.90 -3.68 1.49
N ASP A 88 -1.80 -3.44 2.81
CA ASP A 88 -2.87 -2.93 3.67
C ASP A 88 -2.73 -1.45 4.06
N ILE A 89 -1.77 -0.70 3.49
CA ILE A 89 -1.58 0.74 3.82
C ILE A 89 -2.86 1.58 3.57
N GLY A 90 -3.75 1.08 2.71
CA GLY A 90 -5.02 1.70 2.39
C GLY A 90 -6.08 1.65 3.49
N ASP A 91 -5.92 0.85 4.54
CA ASP A 91 -6.96 0.60 5.56
C ASP A 91 -7.48 1.87 6.24
N THR A 92 -6.62 2.87 6.39
CA THR A 92 -6.96 4.14 7.06
C THR A 92 -7.91 5.02 6.25
N LEU A 93 -8.02 4.80 4.94
CA LEU A 93 -8.78 5.67 4.02
C LEU A 93 -9.77 4.90 3.13
N GLY A 94 -9.47 3.65 2.78
CA GLY A 94 -10.27 2.82 1.88
C GLY A 94 -11.25 1.93 2.63
N SER A 95 -12.41 2.48 3.04
CA SER A 95 -13.37 1.75 3.89
C SER A 95 -13.88 0.42 3.33
N PHE A 96 -13.96 0.28 2.00
CA PHE A 96 -14.45 -0.93 1.34
C PHE A 96 -13.49 -1.44 0.25
N ASN A 97 -12.38 -0.73 0.03
CA ASN A 97 -11.52 -0.91 -1.12
C ASN A 97 -10.08 -0.50 -0.81
N HIS A 98 -9.62 -0.76 0.42
CA HIS A 98 -8.23 -0.55 0.81
C HIS A 98 -7.19 -1.11 -0.17
N PRO A 99 -7.41 -2.24 -0.90
CA PRO A 99 -6.45 -2.73 -1.88
C PRO A 99 -6.25 -1.77 -3.05
N ASP A 100 -7.30 -1.04 -3.46
CA ASP A 100 -7.23 -0.06 -4.54
C ASP A 100 -6.32 1.12 -4.16
N VAL A 101 -6.40 1.56 -2.89
CA VAL A 101 -5.57 2.65 -2.36
C VAL A 101 -4.11 2.24 -2.36
N ALA A 102 -3.80 1.04 -1.86
CA ALA A 102 -2.45 0.49 -1.88
C ALA A 102 -1.91 0.33 -3.31
N ALA A 103 -2.73 -0.22 -4.21
CA ALA A 103 -2.38 -0.39 -5.62
C ALA A 103 -2.06 0.95 -6.30
N ALA A 104 -2.87 2.00 -6.05
CA ALA A 104 -2.64 3.32 -6.61
C ALA A 104 -1.29 3.93 -6.17
N ILE A 105 -0.87 3.70 -4.92
CA ILE A 105 0.43 4.15 -4.41
C ILE A 105 1.58 3.42 -5.11
N LEU A 106 1.45 2.10 -5.30
CA LEU A 106 2.51 1.23 -5.79
C LEU A 106 2.65 1.20 -7.32
N LYS A 107 1.55 1.47 -8.05
CA LYS A 107 1.48 1.36 -9.52
C LYS A 107 2.65 1.95 -10.30
N PRO A 108 3.24 3.11 -9.95
CA PRO A 108 4.35 3.67 -10.70
C PRO A 108 5.69 2.95 -10.50
N PHE A 109 5.80 2.05 -9.52
CA PHE A 109 7.08 1.54 -9.00
C PHE A 109 7.25 0.03 -9.11
N VAL A 110 6.18 -0.73 -9.30
CA VAL A 110 6.19 -2.20 -9.21
C VAL A 110 5.74 -2.85 -10.53
N SER A 111 6.15 -4.10 -10.72
CA SER A 111 5.72 -4.93 -11.85
C SER A 111 4.20 -5.10 -11.91
N GLU A 112 3.69 -5.38 -13.10
CA GLU A 112 2.25 -5.64 -13.31
C GLU A 112 1.74 -6.79 -12.45
N GLN A 113 2.56 -7.84 -12.26
CA GLN A 113 2.24 -9.00 -11.44
C GLN A 113 2.06 -8.62 -9.96
N ASN A 114 2.99 -7.86 -9.39
CA ASN A 114 2.91 -7.41 -8.00
C ASN A 114 1.80 -6.37 -7.79
N HIS A 115 1.60 -5.46 -8.75
CA HIS A 115 0.48 -4.53 -8.72
C HIS A 115 -0.86 -5.27 -8.72
N TRP A 116 -1.01 -6.31 -9.56
CA TRP A 116 -2.23 -7.12 -9.60
C TRP A 116 -2.46 -7.90 -8.30
N MET A 117 -1.40 -8.45 -7.71
CA MET A 117 -1.45 -9.09 -6.39
C MET A 117 -1.99 -8.13 -5.34
N VAL A 118 -1.40 -6.94 -5.21
CA VAL A 118 -1.86 -5.95 -4.23
C VAL A 118 -3.30 -5.51 -4.52
N ALA A 119 -3.66 -5.23 -5.77
CA ALA A 119 -5.01 -4.77 -6.10
C ALA A 119 -6.10 -5.81 -5.79
N ASN A 120 -5.78 -7.10 -5.84
CA ASN A 120 -6.77 -8.18 -5.70
C ASN A 120 -6.67 -8.96 -4.39
N HIS A 121 -5.64 -8.73 -3.57
CA HIS A 121 -5.36 -9.58 -2.40
C HIS A 121 -6.59 -9.70 -1.47
N GLY A 122 -7.36 -8.63 -1.24
CA GLY A 122 -8.54 -8.69 -0.35
C GLY A 122 -9.59 -9.71 -0.79
N MET A 123 -9.81 -9.86 -2.10
CA MET A 123 -10.71 -10.89 -2.65
C MET A 123 -10.17 -12.32 -2.44
N PHE A 124 -8.84 -12.48 -2.45
CA PHE A 124 -8.17 -13.77 -2.26
C PHE A 124 -8.05 -14.14 -0.78
N GLN A 125 -7.78 -13.16 0.09
CA GLN A 125 -7.78 -13.27 1.54
C GLN A 125 -9.18 -13.65 2.06
N GLY A 126 -10.24 -13.16 1.40
CA GLY A 126 -11.63 -13.52 1.66
C GLY A 126 -11.89 -15.04 1.69
N TYR A 127 -11.08 -15.85 1.00
CA TYR A 127 -11.14 -17.31 1.08
C TYR A 127 -11.10 -17.86 2.51
N TYR A 128 -10.39 -17.17 3.41
CA TYR A 128 -10.21 -17.61 4.79
C TYR A 128 -11.36 -17.21 5.72
N PHE A 129 -12.17 -16.19 5.39
CA PHE A 129 -13.17 -15.66 6.34
C PHE A 129 -14.55 -15.28 5.78
N PHE A 130 -14.72 -15.10 4.46
CA PHE A 130 -16.00 -14.67 3.86
C PHE A 130 -17.18 -15.58 4.23
N HIS A 131 -16.96 -16.88 4.32
CA HIS A 131 -17.99 -17.84 4.73
C HIS A 131 -18.48 -17.67 6.18
N HIS A 132 -17.69 -17.05 7.06
CA HIS A 132 -18.13 -16.65 8.40
C HIS A 132 -19.00 -15.38 8.38
N LEU A 133 -18.96 -14.62 7.29
CA LEU A 133 -19.77 -13.42 7.04
C LEU A 133 -21.01 -13.70 6.16
N GLY A 134 -21.26 -14.97 5.80
CA GLY A 134 -22.33 -15.34 4.88
C GLY A 134 -22.04 -15.04 3.40
N LEU A 135 -20.78 -14.72 3.07
CA LEU A 135 -20.30 -14.48 1.72
C LEU A 135 -19.66 -15.75 1.14
N ASP A 136 -19.50 -15.80 -0.18
CA ASP A 136 -18.84 -16.93 -0.84
C ASP A 136 -17.31 -16.83 -0.68
N ARG A 137 -16.71 -17.80 0.03
CA ARG A 137 -15.25 -17.91 0.16
C ARG A 137 -14.53 -18.10 -1.18
N ASN A 138 -15.21 -18.60 -2.21
CA ASN A 138 -14.63 -18.81 -3.53
C ASN A 138 -14.83 -17.62 -4.47
N MET A 139 -15.20 -16.43 -3.98
CA MET A 139 -15.34 -15.23 -4.83
C MET A 139 -14.08 -14.91 -5.64
N ARG A 140 -12.88 -15.32 -5.19
CA ARG A 140 -11.64 -15.21 -5.99
C ARG A 140 -11.71 -15.95 -7.32
N ASP A 141 -12.54 -17.00 -7.45
CA ASP A 141 -12.64 -17.86 -8.63
C ASP A 141 -13.17 -17.14 -9.87
N GLN A 142 -13.74 -15.95 -9.72
CA GLN A 142 -14.02 -15.07 -10.86
C GLN A 142 -12.75 -14.69 -11.65
N PHE A 143 -11.57 -14.81 -11.04
CA PHE A 143 -10.27 -14.55 -11.64
C PHE A 143 -9.52 -15.82 -12.03
N ARG A 144 -10.15 -17.01 -12.02
CA ARG A 144 -9.49 -18.33 -12.13
C ARG A 144 -8.59 -18.47 -13.37
N ASP A 145 -8.95 -17.83 -14.48
CA ASP A 145 -8.19 -17.88 -15.73
C ASP A 145 -7.13 -16.76 -15.87
N HIS A 146 -6.99 -15.89 -14.86
CA HIS A 146 -6.01 -14.81 -14.89
C HIS A 146 -4.59 -15.36 -14.62
N PRO A 147 -3.55 -14.94 -15.37
CA PRO A 147 -2.19 -15.47 -15.21
C PRO A 147 -1.60 -15.29 -13.80
N TYR A 148 -2.09 -14.30 -13.06
CA TYR A 148 -1.64 -14.00 -11.70
C TYR A 148 -2.53 -14.58 -10.59
N PHE A 149 -3.55 -15.38 -10.93
CA PHE A 149 -4.44 -15.99 -9.93
C PHE A 149 -3.68 -16.78 -8.86
N GLU A 150 -2.86 -17.74 -9.30
CA GLU A 150 -2.12 -18.60 -8.39
C GLU A 150 -1.08 -17.80 -7.59
N TYR A 151 -0.47 -16.80 -8.23
CA TYR A 151 0.49 -15.91 -7.59
C TYR A 151 -0.11 -15.16 -6.39
N THR A 152 -1.31 -14.58 -6.56
CA THR A 152 -2.01 -13.88 -5.48
C THR A 152 -2.58 -14.85 -4.45
N ALA A 153 -3.05 -16.03 -4.88
CA ALA A 153 -3.48 -17.07 -3.95
C ALA A 153 -2.33 -17.52 -3.03
N GLN A 154 -1.11 -17.65 -3.57
CA GLN A 154 0.08 -17.98 -2.79
C GLN A 154 0.48 -16.86 -1.83
N PHE A 155 0.40 -15.59 -2.23
CA PHE A 155 0.61 -14.46 -1.31
C PHE A 155 -0.29 -14.57 -0.07
N CYS A 156 -1.60 -14.71 -0.29
CA CYS A 156 -2.56 -14.83 0.80
C CYS A 156 -2.34 -16.10 1.62
N HIS A 157 -1.95 -17.22 1.00
CA HIS A 157 -1.75 -18.49 1.68
C HIS A 157 -0.50 -18.53 2.56
N LEU A 158 0.63 -18.07 2.02
CA LEU A 158 1.94 -18.21 2.64
C LEU A 158 2.23 -17.10 3.65
N TYR A 159 1.70 -15.89 3.42
CA TYR A 159 2.11 -14.71 4.18
C TYR A 159 0.93 -14.06 4.88
N ASP A 160 0.00 -13.47 4.13
CA ASP A 160 -1.01 -12.55 4.64
C ASP A 160 -1.96 -13.22 5.67
N GLN A 161 -2.64 -14.33 5.33
CA GLN A 161 -3.59 -14.96 6.27
C GLN A 161 -2.97 -15.43 7.61
N SER A 162 -1.65 -15.64 7.65
CA SER A 162 -0.93 -16.14 8.83
C SER A 162 -0.26 -15.05 9.67
N ALA A 163 -0.37 -13.79 9.25
CA ALA A 163 0.32 -12.65 9.85
C ALA A 163 -0.52 -11.98 10.95
N PHE A 164 -1.07 -12.78 11.85
CA PHE A 164 -1.89 -12.33 12.99
C PHE A 164 -1.41 -12.93 14.32
N ASP A 165 -0.14 -13.29 14.41
CA ASP A 165 0.42 -14.04 15.54
C ASP A 165 1.14 -13.09 16.52
N PRO A 166 0.62 -12.86 17.75
CA PRO A 166 1.25 -11.97 18.72
C PRO A 166 2.65 -12.42 19.17
N GLU A 167 3.00 -13.69 18.97
CA GLU A 167 4.28 -14.28 19.37
C GLU A 167 5.29 -14.38 18.21
N TYR A 168 4.92 -13.93 17.01
CA TYR A 168 5.80 -13.98 15.85
C TYR A 168 7.01 -13.04 16.02
N GLN A 169 8.21 -13.61 15.93
CA GLN A 169 9.50 -12.91 15.98
C GLN A 169 10.16 -12.93 14.63
#